data_AF-A0A177JI69-F1
#
_entry.id   AF-A0A177JI69-F1
#
_cell.length_a   1.000
_cell.length_b   1.000
_cell.length_c   1.000
_cell.angle_alpha   90.00
_cell.angle_beta   90.00
_cell.angle_gamma   90.00
#
_symmetry.space_group_name_H-M   'P 1'
#
loop_
_entity.id
_entity.type
_entity.pdbx_description
1 polymer ?
#
loop_
_entity_poly.entity_id
_entity_poly.type
_entity_poly.pdbx_seq_one_letter_code
_entity_poly.pdbx_strand_id
1 'polypeptide(L)'
;MEPLAISVSTISPVGHDRWQGSVWLLWRSGGGSSADLVTVGRLGGSQAGARIDFDLMPRSSGRLAAYGRATTALQSPEAPETAIGLAYQPIRHIAVSLAVERRIALDTQARDAFALLLVGGFGPRPVAGPIEASLYAQTGMVGLHKNDLFIDGKFSLLAPVKGSPLRIGLSLSGGAQPDVERLDIGPEIQFRLPLPAIAARIGIEWRERVAGQAKPASGLAVTLAADF
;
A
#
# COMPACT_ATOMS: atom_id res chain seq x y z
N MET A 1 -3.80 -14.03 -4.26
CA MET A 1 -2.52 -13.30 -4.24
C MET A 1 -2.85 -11.87 -3.84
N GLU A 2 -2.85 -11.50 -2.57
CA GLU A 2 -3.40 -10.19 -2.13
C GLU A 2 -2.59 -9.00 -2.70
N PRO A 3 -3.23 -7.93 -3.20
CA PRO A 3 -2.58 -6.70 -3.55
C PRO A 3 -2.19 -5.97 -2.27
N LEU A 4 -0.98 -5.43 -2.31
CA LEU A 4 -0.28 -4.90 -1.15
C LEU A 4 -0.80 -3.50 -0.84
N ALA A 5 -1.18 -3.25 0.41
CA ALA A 5 -1.32 -1.87 0.88
C ALA A 5 0.08 -1.26 0.95
N ILE A 6 0.65 -0.83 -0.18
CA ILE A 6 1.84 0.01 -0.17
C ILE A 6 1.36 1.35 0.37
N SER A 7 1.72 1.67 1.61
CA SER A 7 1.65 3.06 2.05
C SER A 7 2.63 3.84 1.21
N VAL A 8 2.17 4.48 0.13
CA VAL A 8 2.88 5.64 -0.40
C VAL A 8 2.47 6.80 0.49
N SER A 9 3.06 6.85 1.68
CA SER A 9 3.17 8.11 2.38
C SER A 9 4.41 8.79 1.83
N THR A 10 4.19 9.86 1.08
CA THR A 10 5.19 10.93 0.88
C THR A 10 6.58 10.47 0.42
N ILE A 11 6.75 10.36 -0.89
CA ILE A 11 8.04 10.71 -1.52
C ILE A 11 8.23 12.22 -1.30
N SER A 12 8.56 12.62 -0.08
CA SER A 12 9.15 13.91 0.23
C SER A 12 10.65 13.68 0.28
N PRO A 13 11.44 14.32 -0.60
CA PRO A 13 12.87 14.12 -0.64
C PRO A 13 13.49 14.80 0.59
N VAL A 14 13.83 14.04 1.62
CA VAL A 14 14.77 14.51 2.64
C VAL A 14 16.16 14.07 2.21
N GLY A 15 16.79 14.93 1.40
CA GLY A 15 18.23 14.88 1.12
C GLY A 15 18.69 14.05 -0.09
N HIS A 16 19.96 14.22 -0.42
CA HIS A 16 20.73 13.48 -1.42
C HIS A 16 20.94 12.00 -1.03
N ASP A 17 20.10 11.42 -0.18
CA ASP A 17 20.21 10.02 0.15
C ASP A 17 19.70 9.19 -1.03
N ARG A 18 20.53 8.22 -1.42
CA ARG A 18 20.20 7.31 -2.50
C ARG A 18 19.28 6.20 -2.01
N TRP A 19 19.22 5.99 -0.70
CA TRP A 19 18.33 5.01 -0.08
C TRP A 19 16.99 5.63 0.30
N GLN A 20 15.94 4.86 0.12
CA GLN A 20 14.60 5.14 0.64
C GLN A 20 14.02 3.83 1.15
N GLY A 21 13.38 3.85 2.31
CA GLY A 21 12.77 2.69 2.93
C GLY A 21 11.34 2.96 3.38
N SER A 22 10.50 1.95 3.28
CA SER A 22 9.13 1.95 3.78
C SER A 22 8.84 0.65 4.49
N VAL A 23 8.24 0.73 5.68
CA VAL A 23 7.72 -0.43 6.41
C VAL A 23 6.27 -0.18 6.79
N TRP A 24 5.44 -1.21 6.73
CA TRP A 24 4.04 -1.12 7.10
C TRP A 24 3.51 -2.40 7.74
N LEU A 25 2.48 -2.20 8.55
CA LEU A 25 1.66 -3.24 9.16
C LEU A 25 0.20 -2.80 9.06
N LEU A 26 -0.61 -3.58 8.38
CA LEU A 26 -2.06 -3.48 8.37
C LEU A 26 -2.63 -4.61 9.21
N TRP A 27 -3.42 -4.27 10.20
CA TRP A 27 -4.21 -5.19 10.98
C TRP A 27 -5.70 -4.95 10.76
N ARG A 28 -6.48 -6.01 10.62
CA ARG A 28 -7.94 -5.99 10.55
C ARG A 28 -8.57 -7.02 11.47
N SER A 29 -9.71 -6.65 12.05
CA SER A 29 -10.57 -7.59 12.74
C SER A 29 -11.33 -8.49 11.74
N GLY A 30 -11.59 -9.75 12.14
CA GLY A 30 -12.48 -10.65 11.38
C GLY A 30 -11.81 -11.55 10.32
N GLY A 31 -10.64 -12.13 10.62
CA GLY A 31 -10.08 -13.21 9.79
C GLY A 31 -11.05 -14.39 9.70
N GLY A 32 -11.64 -14.62 8.52
CA GLY A 32 -12.57 -15.73 8.28
C GLY A 32 -11.91 -17.11 8.41
N SER A 33 -12.72 -18.16 8.56
CA SER A 33 -12.26 -19.55 8.55
C SER A 33 -11.64 -19.91 7.18
N SER A 34 -10.65 -20.79 7.17
CA SER A 34 -9.95 -21.25 5.94
C SER A 34 -10.89 -21.78 4.85
N ALA A 35 -12.05 -22.35 5.21
CA ALA A 35 -13.05 -22.86 4.27
C ALA A 35 -13.81 -21.77 3.51
N ASP A 36 -14.08 -20.61 4.12
CA ASP A 36 -14.77 -19.48 3.47
C ASP A 36 -13.84 -18.66 2.55
N LEU A 37 -12.53 -18.82 2.72
CA LEU A 37 -11.49 -18.05 2.02
C LEU A 37 -11.10 -18.64 0.66
N VAL A 38 -11.40 -19.92 0.44
CA VAL A 38 -11.17 -20.61 -0.85
C VAL A 38 -12.30 -20.29 -1.85
N THR A 39 -13.51 -20.03 -1.35
CA THR A 39 -14.70 -19.74 -2.16
C THR A 39 -14.91 -18.25 -2.45
N VAL A 40 -14.44 -17.36 -1.57
CA VAL A 40 -14.54 -15.90 -1.74
C VAL A 40 -13.15 -15.33 -1.52
N GLY A 41 -12.47 -14.94 -2.59
CA GLY A 41 -11.06 -14.53 -2.51
C GLY A 41 -10.81 -13.34 -1.56
N ARG A 42 -9.53 -13.14 -1.23
CA ARG A 42 -9.08 -12.21 -0.18
C ARG A 42 -8.56 -10.91 -0.77
N LEU A 43 -9.05 -9.79 -0.23
CA LEU A 43 -8.52 -8.45 -0.51
C LEU A 43 -8.60 -7.58 0.74
N GLY A 44 -7.45 -7.05 1.13
CA GLY A 44 -7.33 -6.13 2.24
C GLY A 44 -7.44 -6.83 3.59
N GLY A 45 -6.89 -8.05 3.73
CA GLY A 45 -6.64 -8.72 5.01
C GLY A 45 -5.51 -8.07 5.83
N SER A 46 -5.15 -8.68 6.97
CA SER A 46 -3.99 -8.22 7.73
C SER A 46 -2.71 -8.63 7.02
N GLN A 47 -1.77 -7.71 6.92
CA GLN A 47 -0.51 -7.92 6.21
C GLN A 47 0.59 -7.04 6.80
N ALA A 48 1.82 -7.46 6.61
CA ALA A 48 3.00 -6.66 6.93
C ALA A 48 3.91 -6.65 5.71
N GLY A 49 4.70 -5.58 5.59
CA GLY A 49 5.70 -5.51 4.54
C GLY A 49 6.78 -4.47 4.78
N ALA A 50 7.85 -4.64 4.02
CA ALA A 50 8.97 -3.72 3.95
C ALA A 50 9.40 -3.58 2.49
N ARG A 51 9.86 -2.39 2.13
CA ARG A 51 10.44 -2.07 0.83
C ARG A 51 11.66 -1.17 1.04
N ILE A 52 12.71 -1.42 0.27
CA ILE A 52 13.90 -0.59 0.22
C ILE A 52 14.21 -0.30 -1.24
N ASP A 53 14.42 0.97 -1.57
CA ASP A 53 14.78 1.48 -2.88
C ASP A 53 16.18 2.11 -2.84
N PHE A 54 16.92 1.96 -3.94
CA PHE A 54 18.20 2.59 -4.18
C PHE A 54 18.16 3.38 -5.50
N ASP A 55 18.28 4.70 -5.44
CA ASP A 55 18.31 5.59 -6.62
C ASP A 55 19.61 5.38 -7.41
N LEU A 56 19.45 4.81 -8.60
CA LEU A 56 20.50 4.53 -9.57
C LEU A 56 20.90 5.79 -10.34
N MET A 57 20.03 6.79 -10.44
CA MET A 57 20.23 7.99 -11.28
C MET A 57 19.89 9.30 -10.54
N PRO A 58 20.51 9.59 -9.37
CA PRO A 58 20.12 10.70 -8.50
C PRO A 58 20.25 12.11 -9.13
N ARG A 59 21.03 12.23 -10.22
CA ARG A 59 21.25 13.50 -10.94
C ARG A 59 20.36 13.70 -12.17
N SER A 60 19.52 12.71 -12.51
CA SER A 60 18.61 12.77 -13.65
C SER A 60 17.32 13.53 -13.31
N SER A 61 16.63 14.08 -14.32
CA SER A 61 15.30 14.68 -14.18
C SER A 61 14.23 13.66 -13.76
N GLY A 62 14.44 12.39 -14.12
CA GLY A 62 13.67 11.23 -13.64
C GLY A 62 14.42 10.46 -12.55
N ARG A 63 13.71 9.54 -11.90
CA ARG A 63 14.27 8.60 -10.91
C ARG A 63 14.21 7.18 -11.46
N LEU A 64 15.34 6.50 -11.45
CA LEU A 64 15.41 5.06 -11.69
C LEU A 64 15.92 4.43 -10.40
N ALA A 65 15.16 3.51 -9.81
CA ALA A 65 15.52 2.86 -8.57
C ALA A 65 15.54 1.34 -8.73
N ALA A 66 16.56 0.69 -8.16
CA ALA A 66 16.49 -0.73 -7.84
C ALA A 66 15.83 -0.89 -6.49
N TYR A 67 14.96 -1.89 -6.33
CA TYR A 67 14.30 -2.11 -5.05
C TYR A 67 14.19 -3.59 -4.69
N GLY A 68 14.10 -3.84 -3.39
CA GLY A 68 13.70 -5.10 -2.81
C GLY A 68 12.49 -4.90 -1.90
N ARG A 69 11.55 -5.85 -1.89
CA ARG A 69 10.43 -5.86 -0.95
C ARG A 69 10.19 -7.24 -0.37
N ALA A 70 9.69 -7.28 0.85
CA ALA A 70 9.23 -8.48 1.53
C ALA A 70 7.84 -8.20 2.12
N THR A 71 6.92 -9.13 1.95
CA THR A 71 5.52 -8.97 2.36
C THR A 71 4.96 -10.29 2.84
N THR A 72 4.04 -10.25 3.80
CA THR A 72 3.34 -11.45 4.26
C THR A 72 1.91 -11.13 4.68
N ALA A 73 1.01 -12.07 4.41
CA ALA A 73 -0.31 -12.10 5.04
C ALA A 73 -0.18 -12.62 6.47
N LEU A 74 -0.81 -11.94 7.43
CA LEU A 74 -0.73 -12.28 8.87
C LEU A 74 -1.83 -13.22 9.32
N GLN A 75 -2.74 -13.62 8.42
CA GLN A 75 -3.72 -14.67 8.68
C GLN A 75 -3.37 -15.91 7.90
N SER A 76 -3.79 -17.06 8.42
CA SER A 76 -3.62 -18.34 7.76
C SER A 76 -4.51 -18.50 6.51
N PRO A 77 -4.00 -19.13 5.42
CA PRO A 77 -2.59 -19.49 5.24
C PRO A 77 -1.72 -18.23 5.08
N GLU A 78 -0.57 -18.23 5.75
CA GLU A 78 0.43 -17.18 5.53
C GLU A 78 0.89 -17.24 4.07
N ALA A 79 1.14 -16.07 3.49
CA ALA A 79 1.59 -15.95 2.11
C ALA A 79 2.85 -15.07 2.05
N PRO A 80 3.98 -15.52 2.62
CA PRO A 80 5.22 -14.76 2.56
C PRO A 80 5.75 -14.72 1.13
N GLU A 81 6.10 -13.52 0.69
CA GLU A 81 6.62 -13.23 -0.63
C GLU A 81 7.74 -12.20 -0.54
N THR A 82 8.76 -12.40 -1.36
CA THR A 82 9.78 -11.37 -1.62
C THR A 82 9.76 -10.97 -3.08
N ALA A 83 10.22 -9.76 -3.39
CA ALA A 83 10.41 -9.36 -4.77
C ALA A 83 11.62 -8.44 -4.91
N ILE A 84 12.26 -8.52 -6.07
CA ILE A 84 13.32 -7.61 -6.50
C ILE A 84 12.92 -7.00 -7.84
N GLY A 85 13.20 -5.71 -8.03
CA GLY A 85 12.73 -5.01 -9.21
C GLY A 85 13.42 -3.69 -9.51
N LEU A 86 12.99 -3.10 -10.62
CA LEU A 86 13.35 -1.76 -11.04
C LEU A 86 12.09 -0.91 -11.12
N ALA A 87 12.16 0.33 -10.64
CA ALA A 87 11.09 1.33 -10.74
C ALA A 87 11.61 2.57 -11.45
N TYR A 88 10.90 3.01 -12.48
CA TYR A 88 11.18 4.21 -13.25
C TYR A 88 10.07 5.24 -13.04
N GLN A 89 10.45 6.40 -12.52
CA GLN A 89 9.62 7.57 -12.35
C GLN A 89 10.12 8.65 -13.33
N PRO A 90 9.40 8.92 -14.43
CA PRO A 90 9.88 9.81 -15.48
C PRO A 90 10.19 11.23 -14.99
N ILE A 91 9.41 11.73 -14.03
CA ILE A 91 9.49 13.09 -13.52
C ILE A 91 9.51 13.04 -11.99
N ARG A 92 10.62 13.45 -11.36
CA ARG A 92 10.82 13.31 -9.90
C ARG A 92 9.75 13.96 -9.01
N HIS A 93 9.14 15.06 -9.47
CA HIS A 93 8.10 15.78 -8.72
C HIS A 93 6.67 15.25 -8.98
N ILE A 94 6.51 14.30 -9.91
CA ILE A 94 5.25 13.59 -10.16
C ILE A 94 5.44 12.17 -9.65
N ALA A 95 4.78 11.83 -8.54
CA ALA A 95 4.90 10.53 -7.90
C ALA A 95 4.11 9.45 -8.67
N VAL A 96 4.54 9.16 -9.89
CA VAL A 96 4.03 8.10 -10.77
C VAL A 96 5.21 7.32 -11.31
N SER A 97 5.22 6.01 -11.07
CA SER A 97 6.32 5.11 -11.37
C SER A 97 5.82 3.87 -12.11
N LEU A 98 6.55 3.47 -13.15
CA LEU A 98 6.43 2.16 -13.79
C LEU A 98 7.47 1.22 -13.16
N ALA A 99 7.06 0.03 -12.73
CA ALA A 99 7.96 -0.94 -12.14
C ALA A 99 7.84 -2.31 -12.79
N VAL A 100 8.98 -3.00 -12.88
CA VAL A 100 9.06 -4.41 -13.24
C VAL A 100 9.74 -5.13 -12.09
N GLU A 101 9.14 -6.23 -11.63
CA GLU A 101 9.71 -7.04 -10.55
C GLU A 101 9.61 -8.53 -10.81
N ARG A 102 10.54 -9.26 -10.20
CA ARG A 102 10.47 -10.70 -10.02
C ARG A 102 9.99 -10.97 -8.60
N ARG A 103 8.79 -11.54 -8.48
CA ARG A 103 8.20 -12.06 -7.25
C ARG A 103 8.69 -13.48 -7.02
N ILE A 104 9.11 -13.73 -5.79
CA ILE A 104 9.68 -14.99 -5.31
C ILE A 104 8.80 -15.44 -4.15
N ALA A 105 8.09 -16.54 -4.39
CA ALA A 105 7.26 -17.16 -3.37
C ALA A 105 8.15 -17.79 -2.31
N LEU A 106 7.87 -17.51 -1.02
CA LEU A 106 8.58 -18.17 0.08
C LEU A 106 7.79 -19.35 0.66
N ASP A 107 6.56 -19.55 0.20
CA ASP A 107 5.76 -20.74 0.48
C ASP A 107 5.87 -21.76 -0.66
N THR A 108 5.92 -23.03 -0.27
CA THR A 108 5.97 -24.22 -1.12
C THR A 108 4.78 -24.37 -2.08
N GLN A 109 3.63 -23.75 -1.78
CA GLN A 109 2.43 -23.83 -2.62
C GLN A 109 2.32 -22.70 -3.65
N ALA A 110 3.13 -21.65 -3.53
CA ALA A 110 3.12 -20.51 -4.42
C ALA A 110 4.26 -20.60 -5.45
N ARG A 111 4.12 -19.84 -6.54
CA ARG A 111 5.08 -19.83 -7.65
C ARG A 111 5.68 -18.46 -7.85
N ASP A 112 6.92 -18.44 -8.31
CA ASP A 112 7.56 -17.25 -8.84
C ASP A 112 6.76 -16.64 -10.00
N ALA A 113 6.78 -15.32 -10.08
CA ALA A 113 6.13 -14.59 -11.16
C ALA A 113 6.89 -13.30 -11.49
N PHE A 114 6.84 -12.90 -12.76
CA PHE A 114 7.14 -11.52 -13.12
C PHE A 114 5.89 -10.66 -12.95
N ALA A 115 6.07 -9.41 -12.55
CA ALA A 115 5.00 -8.43 -12.50
C ALA A 115 5.42 -7.12 -13.15
N LEU A 116 4.44 -6.47 -13.79
CA LEU A 116 4.52 -5.10 -14.27
C LEU A 116 3.53 -4.28 -13.44
N LEU A 117 3.99 -3.15 -12.90
CA LEU A 117 3.20 -2.29 -12.03
C LEU A 117 3.26 -0.85 -12.51
N LEU A 118 2.13 -0.16 -12.43
CA LEU A 118 2.04 1.28 -12.44
C LEU A 118 1.60 1.71 -11.04
N VAL A 119 2.42 2.52 -10.39
CA VAL A 119 2.18 2.98 -9.01
C VAL A 119 2.14 4.49 -9.03
N GLY A 120 1.15 5.08 -8.37
CA GLY A 120 0.97 6.52 -8.31
C GLY A 120 0.41 6.98 -6.98
N GLY A 121 0.61 8.25 -6.67
CA GLY A 121 0.00 8.85 -5.49
C GLY A 121 0.31 10.33 -5.34
N PHE A 122 -0.30 10.92 -4.31
CA PHE A 122 0.02 12.25 -3.86
C PHE A 122 -0.37 12.42 -2.40
N GLY A 123 0.10 13.52 -1.82
CA GLY A 123 -0.36 14.01 -0.53
C GLY A 123 0.58 13.69 0.61
N PRO A 124 0.28 14.23 1.80
CA PRO A 124 -0.86 15.09 2.09
C PRO A 124 -0.78 16.46 1.39
N ARG A 125 -1.84 16.87 0.69
CA ARG A 125 -1.93 18.15 -0.03
C ARG A 125 -3.19 18.91 0.39
N PRO A 126 -3.13 20.21 0.70
CA PRO A 126 -4.32 21.00 1.02
C PRO A 126 -5.31 20.99 -0.16
N VAL A 127 -6.60 20.82 0.12
CA VAL A 127 -7.68 20.85 -0.88
C VAL A 127 -8.76 21.88 -0.57
N ALA A 128 -9.10 22.07 0.70
CA ALA A 128 -10.09 23.06 1.14
C ALA A 128 -9.89 23.42 2.61
N GLY A 129 -9.57 24.68 2.91
CA GLY A 129 -9.29 25.12 4.28
C GLY A 129 -8.22 24.24 4.96
N PRO A 130 -8.49 23.66 6.14
CA PRO A 130 -7.53 22.77 6.82
C PRO A 130 -7.56 21.33 6.30
N ILE A 131 -8.42 20.99 5.32
CA ILE A 131 -8.55 19.63 4.81
C ILE A 131 -7.40 19.33 3.84
N GLU A 132 -6.74 18.21 4.08
CA GLU A 132 -5.69 17.67 3.24
C GLU A 132 -6.15 16.36 2.60
N ALA A 133 -5.82 16.18 1.33
CA ALA A 133 -6.06 14.96 0.57
C ALA A 133 -4.77 14.17 0.38
N SER A 134 -4.91 12.85 0.46
CA SER A 134 -3.87 11.89 0.09
C SER A 134 -4.47 10.80 -0.79
N LEU A 135 -3.73 10.38 -1.80
CA LEU A 135 -4.09 9.28 -2.69
C LEU A 135 -2.90 8.37 -2.89
N TYR A 136 -3.17 7.08 -2.89
CA TYR A 136 -2.31 6.05 -3.39
C TYR A 136 -3.13 5.14 -4.30
N ALA A 137 -2.56 4.77 -5.44
CA ALA A 137 -3.11 3.75 -6.31
C ALA A 137 -1.99 2.97 -6.98
N GLN A 138 -2.23 1.68 -7.18
CA GLN A 138 -1.40 0.82 -8.00
C GLN A 138 -2.30 -0.03 -8.90
N THR A 139 -1.77 -0.38 -10.04
CA THR A 139 -2.36 -1.39 -10.91
C THR A 139 -1.25 -2.11 -11.64
N GLY A 140 -1.55 -3.30 -12.14
CA GLY A 140 -0.53 -4.07 -12.83
C GLY A 140 -1.03 -5.42 -13.27
N MET A 141 -0.06 -6.24 -13.63
CA MET A 141 -0.27 -7.59 -14.08
C MET A 141 0.78 -8.49 -13.46
N VAL A 142 0.37 -9.68 -13.03
CA VAL A 142 1.25 -10.72 -12.48
C VAL A 142 1.22 -11.95 -13.36
N GLY A 143 2.40 -12.49 -13.65
CA GLY A 143 2.60 -13.68 -14.45
C GLY A 143 2.45 -13.43 -15.96
N LEU A 144 3.37 -14.00 -16.75
CA LEU A 144 3.37 -13.88 -18.21
C LEU A 144 2.36 -14.78 -18.93
N HIS A 145 1.81 -15.78 -18.23
CA HIS A 145 0.96 -16.82 -18.82
C HIS A 145 -0.52 -16.70 -18.44
N LYS A 146 -0.82 -16.22 -17.22
CA LYS A 146 -2.21 -16.07 -16.74
C LYS A 146 -2.69 -14.61 -16.73
N ASN A 147 -1.79 -13.64 -16.94
CA ASN A 147 -2.10 -12.20 -17.00
C ASN A 147 -3.03 -11.77 -15.85
N ASP A 148 -2.66 -12.10 -14.62
CA ASP A 148 -3.47 -11.82 -13.44
C ASP A 148 -3.43 -10.31 -13.17
N LEU A 149 -4.42 -9.58 -13.70
CA LEU A 149 -4.54 -8.14 -13.55
C LEU A 149 -4.93 -7.78 -12.11
N PHE A 150 -4.48 -6.62 -11.64
CA PHE A 150 -4.92 -6.11 -10.36
C PHE A 150 -4.97 -4.59 -10.34
N ILE A 151 -5.79 -4.05 -9.44
CA ILE A 151 -5.81 -2.65 -9.05
C ILE A 151 -6.03 -2.59 -7.54
N ASP A 152 -5.41 -1.62 -6.88
CA ASP A 152 -5.55 -1.37 -5.45
C ASP A 152 -5.27 0.10 -5.17
N GLY A 153 -5.93 0.66 -4.17
CA GLY A 153 -5.73 2.05 -3.83
C GLY A 153 -6.44 2.47 -2.55
N LYS A 154 -6.00 3.64 -2.06
CA LYS A 154 -6.59 4.33 -0.92
C LYS A 154 -6.56 5.83 -1.15
N PHE A 155 -7.68 6.47 -0.87
CA PHE A 155 -7.86 7.90 -0.82
C PHE A 155 -8.27 8.31 0.59
N SER A 156 -7.71 9.41 1.09
CA SER A 156 -8.01 9.95 2.43
C SER A 156 -8.22 11.46 2.34
N LEU A 157 -9.22 11.94 3.06
CA LEU A 157 -9.48 13.36 3.31
C LEU A 157 -9.45 13.61 4.81
N LEU A 158 -8.43 14.31 5.29
CA LEU A 158 -8.18 14.48 6.72
C LEU A 158 -7.99 15.96 7.08
N ALA A 159 -8.57 16.38 8.19
CA ALA A 159 -8.33 17.69 8.80
C ALA A 159 -7.57 17.54 10.12
N PRO A 160 -6.61 18.43 10.44
CA PRO A 160 -5.93 18.44 11.73
C PRO A 160 -6.90 18.86 12.85
N VAL A 161 -6.74 18.24 14.01
CA VAL A 161 -7.42 18.63 15.25
C VAL A 161 -6.57 19.68 15.97
N LYS A 162 -7.13 20.86 16.21
CA LYS A 162 -6.40 21.96 16.88
C LYS A 162 -5.86 21.51 18.24
N GLY A 163 -4.59 21.84 18.52
CA GLY A 163 -3.94 21.50 19.78
C GLY A 163 -3.60 20.02 19.95
N SER A 164 -3.65 19.23 18.87
CA SER A 164 -3.42 17.78 18.90
C SER A 164 -2.61 17.31 17.68
N PRO A 165 -1.80 16.25 17.82
CA PRO A 165 -1.15 15.57 16.69
C PRO A 165 -2.14 14.75 15.83
N LEU A 166 -3.42 14.73 16.20
CA LEU A 166 -4.45 13.96 15.50
C LEU A 166 -4.97 14.66 14.25
N ARG A 167 -5.31 13.82 13.28
CA ARG A 167 -6.03 14.18 12.06
C ARG A 167 -7.23 13.26 11.94
N ILE A 168 -8.36 13.81 11.52
CA ILE A 168 -9.61 13.07 11.42
C ILE A 168 -10.29 13.35 10.08
N GLY A 169 -11.03 12.38 9.57
CA GLY A 169 -11.83 12.57 8.38
C GLY A 169 -12.33 11.25 7.82
N LEU A 170 -12.24 11.09 6.50
CA LEU A 170 -12.80 9.94 5.79
C LEU A 170 -11.74 9.29 4.90
N SER A 171 -11.85 7.97 4.74
CA SER A 171 -11.08 7.20 3.77
C SER A 171 -11.99 6.42 2.82
N LEU A 172 -11.47 6.18 1.63
CA LEU A 172 -11.99 5.26 0.62
C LEU A 172 -10.84 4.34 0.25
N SER A 173 -11.02 3.03 0.35
CA SER A 173 -9.99 2.05 -0.02
C SER A 173 -10.62 0.91 -0.80
N GLY A 174 -9.88 0.33 -1.73
CA GLY A 174 -10.42 -0.76 -2.52
C GLY A 174 -9.38 -1.39 -3.40
N GLY A 175 -9.72 -2.56 -3.92
CA GLY A 175 -8.91 -3.28 -4.87
C GLY A 175 -9.74 -4.29 -5.63
N ALA A 176 -9.21 -4.73 -6.76
CA ALA A 176 -9.80 -5.78 -7.58
C ALA A 176 -8.72 -6.62 -8.26
N GLN A 177 -9.05 -7.89 -8.44
CA GLN A 177 -8.33 -8.95 -9.12
C GLN A 177 -9.37 -9.84 -9.82
N PRO A 178 -8.96 -10.73 -10.75
CA PRO A 178 -9.85 -11.77 -11.26
C PRO A 178 -10.61 -12.46 -10.11
N ASP A 179 -11.93 -12.47 -10.22
CA ASP A 179 -12.88 -13.09 -9.29
C ASP A 179 -12.95 -12.50 -7.88
N VAL A 180 -12.22 -11.41 -7.59
CA VAL A 180 -12.15 -10.83 -6.24
C VAL A 180 -12.09 -9.32 -6.31
N GLU A 181 -13.06 -8.65 -5.71
CA GLU A 181 -13.09 -7.18 -5.65
C GLU A 181 -13.68 -6.69 -4.33
N ARG A 182 -13.31 -5.46 -3.95
CA ARG A 182 -13.80 -4.79 -2.76
C ARG A 182 -13.63 -3.27 -2.83
N LEU A 183 -14.62 -2.55 -2.30
CA LEU A 183 -14.56 -1.12 -2.01
C LEU A 183 -15.10 -0.85 -0.60
N ASP A 184 -14.31 -0.11 0.18
CA ASP A 184 -14.57 0.28 1.56
C ASP A 184 -14.58 1.80 1.69
N ILE A 185 -15.52 2.35 2.47
CA ILE A 185 -15.53 3.75 2.90
C ILE A 185 -15.67 3.84 4.42
N GLY A 186 -15.15 4.88 5.05
CA GLY A 186 -15.50 5.17 6.43
C GLY A 186 -14.63 6.22 7.11
N PRO A 187 -14.88 6.46 8.41
CA PRO A 187 -14.08 7.40 9.19
C PRO A 187 -12.64 6.91 9.37
N GLU A 188 -11.70 7.85 9.30
CA GLU A 188 -10.27 7.63 9.55
C GLU A 188 -9.76 8.63 10.59
N ILE A 189 -8.96 8.12 11.52
CA ILE A 189 -8.15 8.89 12.47
C ILE A 189 -6.69 8.57 12.18
N GLN A 190 -5.86 9.59 12.08
CA GLN A 190 -4.43 9.45 11.87
C GLN A 190 -3.64 10.20 12.96
N PHE A 191 -2.62 9.54 13.48
CA PHE A 191 -1.66 10.08 14.43
C PHE A 191 -0.26 10.00 13.82
N ARG A 192 0.44 11.14 13.73
CA ARG A 192 1.84 11.17 13.31
C ARG A 192 2.74 10.99 14.54
N LEU A 193 3.67 10.05 14.46
CA LEU A 193 4.66 9.84 15.53
C LEU A 193 5.73 10.95 15.44
N PRO A 194 6.10 11.58 16.56
CA PRO A 194 7.11 12.64 16.58
C PRO A 194 8.54 12.05 16.51
N LEU A 195 8.88 11.40 15.41
CA LEU A 195 10.20 10.82 15.15
C LEU A 195 11.00 11.74 14.20
N PRO A 196 12.18 12.26 14.59
CA PRO A 196 12.90 13.28 13.81
C PRO A 196 13.38 12.83 12.42
N ALA A 197 13.74 11.55 12.27
CA ALA A 197 14.35 11.01 11.05
C ALA A 197 13.43 10.05 10.29
N ILE A 198 12.23 9.76 10.82
CA ILE A 198 11.35 8.72 10.28
C ILE A 198 9.93 9.31 10.20
N ALA A 199 9.35 9.30 9.02
CA ALA A 199 7.97 9.70 8.81
C ALA A 199 7.04 8.54 9.23
N ALA A 200 6.82 8.37 10.53
CA ALA A 200 5.98 7.31 11.05
C ALA A 200 4.57 7.79 11.43
N ARG A 201 3.57 6.94 11.18
CA ARG A 201 2.16 7.23 11.42
C ARG A 201 1.37 5.98 11.82
N ILE A 202 0.34 6.21 12.62
CA ILE A 202 -0.71 5.24 12.92
C ILE A 202 -2.01 5.76 12.32
N GLY A 203 -2.67 4.95 11.50
CA GLY A 203 -4.01 5.18 10.98
C GLY A 203 -4.97 4.18 11.59
N ILE A 204 -6.14 4.63 12.02
CA ILE A 204 -7.23 3.81 12.49
C ILE A 204 -8.44 4.17 11.64
N GLU A 205 -9.02 3.20 10.96
CA GLU A 205 -10.16 3.43 10.09
C GLU A 205 -11.23 2.36 10.29
N TRP A 206 -12.49 2.80 10.19
CA TRP A 206 -13.59 1.87 9.98
C TRP A 206 -13.75 1.66 8.48
N ARG A 207 -13.69 0.42 8.03
CA ARG A 207 -13.87 0.05 6.63
C ARG A 207 -15.26 -0.53 6.46
N GLU A 208 -16.21 0.30 6.06
CA GLU A 208 -17.54 -0.14 5.68
C GLU A 208 -17.53 -0.59 4.22
N ARG A 209 -17.79 -1.87 3.97
CA ARG A 209 -17.81 -2.41 2.60
C ARG A 209 -19.06 -1.91 1.89
N VAL A 210 -18.86 -1.20 0.78
CA VAL A 210 -19.94 -0.66 -0.06
C VAL A 210 -20.03 -1.36 -1.42
N ALA A 211 -18.97 -2.02 -1.88
CA ALA A 211 -19.00 -2.84 -3.09
C ALA A 211 -18.03 -4.03 -3.02
N GLY A 212 -18.25 -5.01 -3.89
CA GLY A 212 -17.50 -6.26 -3.93
C GLY A 212 -17.84 -7.21 -2.78
N GLN A 213 -17.21 -8.39 -2.77
CA GLN A 213 -17.50 -9.45 -1.80
C GLN A 213 -16.28 -9.98 -1.07
N ALA A 214 -15.08 -9.48 -1.39
CA ALA A 214 -13.85 -9.97 -0.78
C ALA A 214 -13.90 -9.85 0.75
N LYS A 215 -13.39 -10.88 1.44
CA LYS A 215 -13.20 -10.89 2.89
C LYS A 215 -11.99 -10.02 3.27
N PRO A 216 -11.90 -9.46 4.50
CA PRO A 216 -12.79 -9.61 5.69
C PRO A 216 -14.19 -8.98 5.56
N ALA A 217 -15.03 -8.99 6.59
CA ALA A 217 -16.27 -8.19 6.58
C ALA A 217 -15.98 -6.69 6.83
N SER A 218 -17.03 -5.85 6.91
CA SER A 218 -16.88 -4.48 7.43
C SER A 218 -16.29 -4.52 8.84
N GLY A 219 -15.40 -3.59 9.17
CA GLY A 219 -14.74 -3.61 10.47
C GLY A 219 -13.59 -2.64 10.63
N LEU A 220 -12.99 -2.68 11.82
CA LEU A 220 -11.85 -1.86 12.18
C LEU A 220 -10.58 -2.32 11.45
N ALA A 221 -9.83 -1.36 10.93
CA ALA A 221 -8.49 -1.55 10.40
C ALA A 221 -7.52 -0.58 11.08
N VAL A 222 -6.33 -1.07 11.39
CA VAL A 222 -5.23 -0.29 11.98
C VAL A 222 -4.02 -0.43 11.07
N THR A 223 -3.47 0.70 10.64
CA THR A 223 -2.25 0.75 9.82
C THR A 223 -1.14 1.46 10.59
N LEU A 224 -0.03 0.78 10.81
CA LEU A 224 1.23 1.40 11.20
C LEU A 224 2.09 1.50 9.94
N ALA A 225 2.66 2.67 9.67
CA ALA A 225 3.57 2.88 8.54
C ALA A 225 4.72 3.80 8.96
N ALA A 226 5.90 3.56 8.38
CA ALA A 226 7.08 4.40 8.58
C ALA A 226 7.92 4.45 7.31
N ASP A 227 8.30 5.67 6.92
CA ASP A 227 9.16 5.94 5.76
C ASP A 227 10.46 6.63 6.21
N PHE A 228 11.60 6.26 5.63
CA PHE A 228 12.95 6.75 5.99
C PHE A 228 13.92 6.80 4.81
#